data_AF-A0AAV9Y2J0-F1
#
_entry.id   AF-A0AAV9Y2J0-F1
#
_cell.length_a   1.000
_cell.length_b   1.000
_cell.length_c   1.000
_cell.angle_alpha   90.00
_cell.angle_beta   90.00
_cell.angle_gamma   90.00
#
_symmetry.space_group_name_H-M   'P 1'
#
loop_
_entity.id
_entity.type
_entity.pdbx_description
1 polymer ?
#
loop_
_entity_poly.entity_id
_entity_poly.type
_entity_poly.pdbx_seq_one_letter_code
_entity_poly.pdbx_strand_id
1 'polypeptide(L)'
;MKGSGILKKLKLLRKEDINKIKLLTKLVRELKEPNIYLLERLVFFLPENLLHNILKETKNIIKNGGYPTEDSTRLKTPGGIFFTLVKNKITKENVKVIWNNKRNKKKKKNDKLSRFNNNIENANKIIESEEEGVLSEEAIIIDDLCDMAI
;
A
#
# COMPACT_ATOMS: atom_id res chain seq x y z
N MET A 1 14.94 -22.89 -16.70
CA MET A 1 14.30 -22.80 -15.36
C MET A 1 13.96 -21.34 -15.06
N LYS A 2 12.67 -20.98 -14.94
CA LYS A 2 12.21 -19.60 -14.67
C LYS A 2 12.39 -19.23 -13.18
N GLY A 3 13.63 -19.13 -12.69
CA GLY A 3 13.92 -18.91 -11.26
C GLY A 3 13.88 -17.45 -10.78
N SER A 4 13.83 -16.46 -11.68
CA SER A 4 14.14 -15.07 -11.31
C SER A 4 12.94 -14.17 -11.02
N GLY A 5 11.70 -14.64 -11.17
CA GLY A 5 10.51 -13.78 -11.12
C GLY A 5 10.10 -13.31 -9.72
N ILE A 6 10.27 -14.15 -8.70
CA ILE A 6 9.87 -13.86 -7.32
C ILE A 6 10.83 -12.85 -6.67
N LEU A 7 12.14 -13.07 -6.80
CA LEU A 7 13.17 -12.20 -6.21
C LEU A 7 13.09 -10.76 -6.75
N LYS A 8 12.71 -10.58 -8.02
CA LYS A 8 12.50 -9.24 -8.62
C LYS A 8 11.30 -8.49 -8.03
N LYS A 9 10.37 -9.18 -7.37
CA LYS A 9 9.16 -8.58 -6.78
C LYS A 9 9.36 -8.20 -5.30
N LEU A 10 10.41 -8.69 -4.65
CA LEU A 10 10.70 -8.43 -3.25
C LEU A 10 11.11 -6.96 -3.05
N LYS A 11 10.65 -6.36 -1.95
CA LYS A 11 10.88 -4.94 -1.61
C LYS A 11 11.63 -4.73 -0.30
N LEU A 12 11.63 -5.73 0.58
CA LEU A 12 12.16 -5.65 1.93
C LEU A 12 13.37 -6.58 2.11
N LEU A 13 13.34 -7.77 1.52
CA LEU A 13 14.45 -8.70 1.60
C LEU A 13 15.51 -8.38 0.55
N ARG A 14 16.77 -8.31 0.97
CA ARG A 14 17.90 -8.16 0.06
C ARG A 14 18.40 -9.53 -0.40
N LYS A 15 19.18 -9.59 -1.48
CA LYS A 15 19.68 -10.86 -2.04
C LYS A 15 20.66 -11.55 -1.10
N GLU A 16 21.33 -10.79 -0.25
CA GLU A 16 22.28 -11.28 0.74
C GLU A 16 21.61 -12.08 1.87
N ASP A 17 20.31 -11.87 2.11
CA ASP A 17 19.54 -12.55 3.18
C ASP A 17 19.12 -13.97 2.74
N ILE A 18 20.09 -14.83 2.44
CA ILE A 18 19.88 -16.16 1.83
C ILE A 18 18.91 -17.03 2.65
N ASN A 19 19.05 -17.04 3.98
CA ASN A 19 18.20 -17.84 4.86
C ASN A 19 16.73 -17.40 4.81
N LYS A 20 16.49 -16.08 4.87
CA LYS A 20 15.17 -15.48 4.74
C LYS A 20 14.55 -15.74 3.37
N ILE A 21 15.33 -15.64 2.29
CA ILE A 21 14.88 -15.96 0.93
C ILE A 21 14.48 -17.43 0.81
N LYS A 22 15.27 -18.34 1.38
CA LYS A 22 14.99 -19.77 1.40
C LYS A 22 13.71 -20.07 2.17
N LEU A 23 13.53 -19.43 3.33
CA LEU A 23 12.31 -19.53 4.12
C LEU A 23 11.09 -19.00 3.37
N LEU A 24 11.19 -17.81 2.75
CA LEU A 24 10.11 -17.23 1.96
C LEU A 24 9.71 -18.16 0.80
N THR A 25 10.69 -18.68 0.07
CA THR A 25 10.45 -19.61 -1.05
C THR A 25 9.74 -20.87 -0.57
N LYS A 26 10.15 -21.41 0.59
CA LYS A 26 9.49 -22.54 1.23
C LYS A 26 8.04 -22.21 1.59
N LEU A 27 7.78 -21.06 2.21
CA LEU A 27 6.43 -20.64 2.60
C LEU A 27 5.51 -20.46 1.38
N VAL A 28 5.98 -19.81 0.32
CA VAL A 28 5.21 -19.61 -0.91
C VAL A 28 4.80 -20.96 -1.53
N ARG A 29 5.74 -21.90 -1.60
CA ARG A 29 5.48 -23.23 -2.18
C ARG A 29 4.51 -24.05 -1.35
N GLU A 30 4.68 -24.06 -0.03
CA GLU A 30 3.93 -24.92 0.88
C GLU A 30 2.52 -24.41 1.15
N LEU A 31 2.37 -23.09 1.29
CA LEU A 31 1.08 -22.47 1.57
C LEU A 31 0.25 -22.21 0.30
N LYS A 32 0.87 -22.31 -0.88
CA LYS A 32 0.29 -21.95 -2.19
C LYS A 32 -0.31 -20.53 -2.17
N GLU A 33 0.37 -19.62 -1.48
CA GLU A 33 -0.14 -18.29 -1.19
C GLU A 33 0.20 -17.28 -2.30
N PRO A 34 -0.80 -16.63 -2.94
CA PRO A 34 -0.55 -15.67 -4.01
C PRO A 34 0.04 -14.36 -3.50
N ASN A 35 -0.20 -14.00 -2.23
CA ASN A 35 0.26 -12.74 -1.66
C ASN A 35 1.70 -12.83 -1.11
N ILE A 36 2.67 -12.86 -2.03
CA ILE A 36 4.10 -12.96 -1.70
C ILE A 36 4.56 -11.79 -0.82
N TYR A 37 4.00 -10.58 -0.99
CA TYR A 37 4.38 -9.40 -0.20
C TYR A 37 3.98 -9.50 1.28
N LEU A 38 2.90 -10.23 1.59
CA LEU A 38 2.52 -10.50 2.99
C LEU A 38 3.50 -11.49 3.61
N LEU A 39 3.86 -12.56 2.89
CA LEU A 39 4.86 -13.53 3.36
C LEU A 39 6.25 -12.90 3.51
N GLU A 40 6.64 -12.02 2.58
CA GLU A 40 7.89 -11.27 2.69
C GLU A 40 7.93 -10.44 3.97
N ARG A 41 6.85 -9.71 4.29
CA ARG A 41 6.75 -8.95 5.55
C ARG A 41 6.87 -9.85 6.78
N LEU A 42 6.24 -11.02 6.75
CA LEU A 42 6.34 -11.96 7.85
C LEU A 42 7.77 -12.41 8.08
N VAL A 43 8.48 -12.81 7.03
CA VAL A 43 9.89 -13.23 7.09
C VAL A 43 10.81 -12.07 7.51
N PHE A 44 10.46 -10.84 7.15
CA PHE A 44 11.23 -9.66 7.53
C PHE A 44 11.08 -9.31 9.02
N PHE A 45 9.84 -9.28 9.54
CA PHE A 45 9.52 -8.78 10.88
C PHE A 45 9.52 -9.86 11.98
N LEU A 46 9.33 -11.14 11.63
CA LEU A 46 9.22 -12.21 12.61
C LEU A 46 10.47 -13.11 12.60
N PRO A 47 10.82 -13.72 13.74
CA PRO A 47 11.94 -14.63 13.82
C PRO A 47 11.69 -15.92 13.02
N GLU A 48 12.73 -16.43 12.36
CA GLU A 48 12.63 -17.60 11.46
C GLU A 48 12.11 -18.85 12.18
N ASN A 49 12.57 -19.09 13.41
CA ASN A 49 12.17 -20.24 14.23
C ASN A 49 10.65 -20.26 14.47
N LEU A 50 10.04 -19.09 14.73
CA LEU A 50 8.60 -18.98 14.92
C LEU A 50 7.85 -19.39 13.66
N LEU A 51 8.27 -18.88 12.49
CA LEU A 51 7.65 -19.20 11.21
C LEU A 51 7.79 -20.68 10.84
N HIS A 52 8.95 -21.28 11.13
CA HIS A 52 9.17 -22.72 10.97
C HIS A 52 8.24 -23.55 11.84
N ASN A 53 8.09 -23.19 13.11
CA ASN A 53 7.21 -23.88 14.05
C ASN A 53 5.75 -23.77 13.61
N ILE A 54 5.30 -22.58 13.23
CA ILE A 54 3.93 -22.37 12.74
C ILE A 54 3.67 -23.15 11.45
N LEU A 55 4.64 -23.20 10.53
CA LEU A 55 4.50 -24.00 9.31
C LEU A 55 4.38 -25.50 9.63
N LYS A 56 5.15 -26.01 10.60
CA LYS A 56 5.04 -27.40 11.07
C LYS A 56 3.67 -27.68 11.67
N GLU A 57 3.19 -26.78 12.53
CA GLU A 57 1.87 -26.88 13.15
C GLU A 57 0.74 -26.84 12.11
N THR A 58 0.84 -25.94 11.13
CA THR A 58 -0.09 -25.86 9.99
C THR A 58 -0.19 -27.20 9.26
N LYS A 59 0.96 -27.83 8.95
CA LYS A 59 0.99 -29.15 8.31
C LYS A 59 0.33 -30.24 9.16
N ASN A 60 0.54 -30.20 10.48
CA ASN A 60 -0.07 -31.16 11.39
C ASN A 60 -1.60 -31.00 11.44
N ILE A 61 -2.10 -29.77 11.49
CA ILE A 61 -3.54 -29.47 11.46
C ILE A 61 -4.16 -29.97 10.17
N ILE A 62 -3.54 -29.71 9.02
CA ILE A 62 -4.03 -30.19 7.72
C ILE A 62 -4.07 -31.73 7.69
N LYS A 63 -3.02 -32.40 8.20
CA LYS A 63 -2.97 -33.86 8.28
C LYS A 63 -4.08 -34.43 9.16
N ASN A 64 -4.48 -33.70 10.20
CA ASN A 64 -5.51 -34.10 11.16
C ASN A 64 -6.93 -33.66 10.77
N GLY A 65 -7.18 -33.32 9.50
CA GLY A 65 -8.51 -32.97 8.99
C GLY A 65 -8.78 -31.48 8.80
N GLY A 66 -7.83 -30.60 9.17
CA GLY A 66 -7.94 -29.16 8.96
C GLY A 66 -8.88 -28.46 9.96
N TYR A 67 -9.20 -27.19 9.66
CA TYR A 67 -10.18 -26.42 10.42
C TYR A 67 -11.33 -25.99 9.52
N PRO A 68 -12.58 -26.00 9.99
CA PRO A 68 -13.69 -25.42 9.24
C PRO A 68 -13.50 -23.90 9.12
N THR A 69 -14.07 -23.33 8.07
CA THR A 69 -14.30 -21.89 7.98
C THR A 69 -15.36 -21.46 9.00
N GLU A 70 -15.50 -20.15 9.22
CA GLU A 70 -16.43 -19.62 10.23
C GLU A 70 -17.89 -19.95 9.91
N ASP A 71 -18.22 -19.98 8.62
CA ASP A 71 -19.50 -20.44 8.06
C ASP A 71 -19.62 -21.98 7.97
N SER A 72 -18.58 -22.72 8.37
CA SER A 72 -18.51 -24.20 8.35
C SER A 72 -18.78 -24.88 6.99
N THR A 73 -18.84 -24.13 5.89
CA THR A 73 -19.13 -24.66 4.55
C THR A 73 -17.96 -25.42 3.92
N ARG A 74 -16.73 -25.12 4.35
CA ARG A 74 -15.51 -25.71 3.79
C ARG A 74 -14.38 -25.71 4.82
N LEU A 75 -13.28 -26.38 4.49
CA LEU A 75 -12.06 -26.29 5.28
C LEU A 75 -11.26 -25.02 4.93
N LYS A 76 -10.55 -24.48 5.92
CA LYS A 76 -9.58 -23.40 5.75
C LYS A 76 -8.42 -23.91 4.89
N THR A 77 -7.93 -23.03 4.03
CA THR A 77 -6.74 -23.31 3.21
C THR A 77 -5.49 -23.35 4.07
N PRO A 78 -4.39 -23.99 3.60
CA PRO A 78 -3.13 -24.03 4.34
C PRO A 78 -2.64 -22.65 4.79
N GLY A 79 -2.67 -21.67 3.89
CA GLY A 79 -2.28 -20.32 4.26
C GLY A 79 -3.31 -19.59 5.13
N GLY A 80 -4.61 -19.88 4.99
CA GLY A 80 -5.63 -19.40 5.92
C GLY A 80 -5.37 -19.87 7.36
N ILE A 81 -5.07 -21.16 7.54
CA ILE A 81 -4.67 -21.75 8.84
C ILE A 81 -3.38 -21.10 9.33
N PHE A 82 -2.36 -21.03 8.48
CA PHE A 82 -1.06 -20.44 8.82
C PHE A 82 -1.20 -18.99 9.32
N PHE A 83 -1.93 -18.13 8.61
CA PHE A 83 -2.11 -16.74 9.01
C PHE A 83 -2.92 -16.60 10.29
N THR A 84 -3.91 -17.47 10.52
CA THR A 84 -4.62 -17.53 11.81
C THR A 84 -3.65 -17.85 12.94
N LEU A 85 -2.82 -18.88 12.78
CA LEU A 85 -1.82 -19.25 13.79
C LEU A 85 -0.80 -18.14 14.05
N VAL A 86 -0.30 -17.48 12.99
CA VAL A 86 0.61 -16.34 13.15
C VAL A 86 -0.04 -15.25 13.99
N LYS A 87 -1.26 -14.81 13.65
CA LYS A 87 -1.96 -13.75 14.38
C LYS A 87 -2.13 -14.08 15.87
N ASN A 88 -2.31 -15.36 16.21
CA ASN A 88 -2.49 -15.81 17.58
C ASN A 88 -1.17 -15.86 18.38
N LYS A 89 -0.02 -15.97 17.70
CA LYS A 89 1.30 -16.13 18.36
C LYS A 89 2.15 -14.85 18.39
N ILE A 90 1.66 -13.74 17.83
CA ILE A 90 2.40 -12.48 17.80
C ILE A 90 1.64 -11.37 18.52
N THR A 91 2.34 -10.31 18.91
CA THR A 91 1.75 -9.13 19.54
C THR A 91 0.87 -8.33 18.57
N LYS A 92 -0.07 -7.56 19.11
CA LYS A 92 -0.99 -6.72 18.32
C LYS A 92 -0.23 -5.67 17.50
N GLU A 93 0.88 -5.17 18.02
CA GLU A 93 1.79 -4.24 17.35
C GLU A 93 2.37 -4.87 16.10
N ASN A 94 2.88 -6.10 16.21
CA ASN A 94 3.39 -6.85 15.06
C ASN A 94 2.29 -7.17 14.04
N VAL A 95 1.08 -7.54 14.50
CA VAL A 95 -0.08 -7.69 13.59
C VAL A 95 -0.33 -6.39 12.82
N LYS A 96 -0.31 -5.24 13.50
CA LYS A 96 -0.56 -3.93 12.88
C LYS A 96 0.52 -3.59 11.85
N VAL A 97 1.80 -3.79 12.17
CA VAL A 97 2.90 -3.53 11.23
C VAL A 97 2.83 -4.46 10.01
N ILE A 98 2.52 -5.74 10.23
CA ILE A 98 2.56 -6.76 9.19
C ILE A 98 1.30 -6.74 8.32
N TRP A 99 0.09 -6.51 8.86
CA TRP A 99 -1.15 -6.50 8.07
C TRP A 99 -1.59 -5.09 7.67
N ASN A 100 -1.45 -4.11 8.55
CA ASN A 100 -2.00 -2.75 8.36
C ASN A 100 -1.07 -1.82 7.57
N ASN A 101 -0.47 -2.34 6.49
CA ASN A 101 0.15 -1.51 5.47
C ASN A 101 -0.96 -0.94 4.58
N LYS A 102 -1.79 -0.06 5.17
CA LYS A 102 -2.54 0.92 4.40
C LYS A 102 -1.48 1.55 3.49
N ARG A 103 -1.63 1.36 2.19
CA ARG A 103 -0.79 2.01 1.18
C ARG A 103 -0.71 3.49 1.56
N ASN A 104 0.39 3.92 2.18
CA ASN A 104 0.67 5.33 2.51
C ASN A 104 0.68 6.23 1.24
N LYS A 105 0.50 5.62 0.07
CA LYS A 105 0.25 6.27 -1.23
C LYS A 105 -1.07 7.04 -1.32
N LYS A 106 -2.13 6.73 -0.54
CA LYS A 106 -3.39 7.51 -0.62
C LYS A 106 -3.35 8.83 0.16
N LYS A 107 -2.74 8.87 1.36
CA LYS A 107 -2.62 10.12 2.13
C LYS A 107 -1.77 11.18 1.42
N LYS A 108 -0.63 10.79 0.82
CA LYS A 108 0.20 11.73 0.03
C LYS A 108 -0.45 12.22 -1.27
N LYS A 109 -1.43 11.49 -1.84
CA LYS A 109 -2.18 11.95 -3.03
C LYS A 109 -3.28 12.94 -2.64
N ASN A 110 -4.01 12.66 -1.56
CA ASN A 110 -5.06 13.55 -1.09
C ASN A 110 -4.48 14.85 -0.51
N ASP A 111 -3.35 14.81 0.21
CA ASP A 111 -2.68 16.04 0.70
C ASP A 111 -2.09 16.89 -0.43
N LYS A 112 -1.65 16.27 -1.53
CA LYS A 112 -1.14 17.01 -2.69
C LYS A 112 -2.27 17.65 -3.48
N LEU A 113 -3.38 16.92 -3.65
CA LEU A 113 -4.56 17.43 -4.35
C LEU A 113 -5.24 18.55 -3.54
N SER A 114 -5.35 18.41 -2.21
CA SER A 114 -5.89 19.49 -1.37
C SER A 114 -5.00 20.73 -1.37
N ARG A 115 -3.68 20.57 -1.27
CA ARG A 115 -2.74 21.71 -1.37
C ARG A 115 -2.77 22.37 -2.75
N PHE A 116 -2.93 21.59 -3.81
CA PHE A 116 -3.04 22.12 -5.18
C PHE A 116 -4.34 22.91 -5.38
N ASN A 117 -5.47 22.37 -4.93
CA ASN A 117 -6.77 23.05 -5.01
C ASN A 117 -6.78 24.36 -4.20
N ASN A 118 -6.25 24.35 -2.97
CA ASN A 118 -6.15 25.55 -2.14
C ASN A 118 -5.25 26.63 -2.78
N ASN A 119 -4.17 26.23 -3.47
CA ASN A 119 -3.31 27.17 -4.17
C ASN A 119 -3.98 27.78 -5.41
N ILE A 120 -4.81 27.03 -6.14
CA ILE A 120 -5.59 27.56 -7.27
C ILE A 120 -6.68 28.52 -6.78
N GLU A 121 -7.40 28.19 -5.72
CA GLU A 121 -8.42 29.07 -5.13
C GLU A 121 -7.81 30.40 -4.64
N ASN A 122 -6.62 30.36 -4.05
CA ASN A 122 -5.90 31.56 -3.64
C ASN A 122 -5.38 32.37 -4.83
N ALA A 123 -4.88 31.73 -5.89
CA ALA A 123 -4.42 32.41 -7.10
C ALA A 123 -5.57 33.09 -7.85
N ASN A 124 -6.73 32.42 -7.97
CA ASN A 124 -7.91 33.00 -8.59
C ASN A 124 -8.44 34.21 -7.80
N LYS A 125 -8.41 34.17 -6.47
CA LYS A 125 -8.74 35.34 -5.64
C LYS A 125 -7.81 36.53 -5.84
N ILE A 126 -6.52 36.29 -6.09
CA ILE A 126 -5.54 37.35 -6.36
C ILE A 126 -5.84 37.97 -7.73
N ILE A 127 -6.07 37.15 -8.75
CA ILE A 127 -6.41 37.59 -10.11
C ILE A 127 -7.74 38.37 -10.11
N GLU A 128 -8.78 37.87 -9.45
CA GLU A 128 -10.08 38.56 -9.31
C GLU A 128 -9.93 39.90 -8.55
N SER A 129 -9.00 40.02 -7.62
CA SER A 129 -8.70 41.28 -6.92
C SER A 129 -7.84 42.26 -7.73
N GLU A 130 -7.11 41.76 -8.74
CA GLU A 130 -6.28 42.56 -9.64
C GLU A 130 -7.08 43.05 -10.86
N GLU A 131 -8.12 42.33 -11.30
CA GLU A 131 -9.00 42.74 -12.41
C GLU A 131 -10.10 43.75 -12.01
N GLU A 132 -10.37 43.96 -10.72
CA GLU A 132 -11.36 44.95 -10.25
C GLU A 132 -10.81 46.39 -10.11
N GLY A 133 -9.59 46.68 -10.57
CA GLY A 133 -8.99 48.00 -10.44
C GLY A 133 -8.07 48.40 -11.59
N VAL A 134 -8.53 49.39 -12.37
CA VAL A 134 -7.80 50.17 -13.39
C VAL A 134 -7.85 49.58 -14.81
N LEU A 135 -8.79 50.09 -15.62
CA LEU A 135 -8.71 50.04 -17.08
C LEU A 135 -7.35 50.63 -17.52
N SER A 136 -6.59 49.90 -18.34
CA SER A 136 -5.31 50.37 -18.86
C SER A 136 -5.46 51.73 -19.54
N GLU A 137 -4.49 52.65 -19.34
CA GLU A 137 -4.51 54.00 -19.94
C GLU A 137 -4.71 53.97 -21.46
N GLU A 138 -4.24 52.91 -22.15
CA GLU A 138 -4.50 52.74 -23.58
C GLU A 138 -5.98 52.54 -23.93
N ALA A 139 -6.78 51.96 -23.03
CA ALA A 139 -8.22 51.73 -23.24
C ALA A 139 -9.04 53.01 -23.03
N ILE A 140 -8.62 53.90 -22.12
CA ILE A 140 -9.27 55.20 -21.89
C ILE A 140 -9.06 56.13 -23.10
N ILE A 141 -7.85 56.14 -23.67
CA ILE A 141 -7.51 57.02 -24.80
C ILE A 141 -8.26 56.63 -26.10
N ILE A 142 -8.58 55.35 -26.28
CA ILE A 142 -9.32 54.87 -27.46
C ILE A 142 -10.80 55.30 -27.42
N ASP A 143 -11.40 55.40 -26.22
CA ASP A 143 -12.80 55.79 -26.03
C ASP A 143 -12.98 57.30 -26.28
N ASP A 144 -12.08 58.14 -25.74
CA ASP A 144 -12.14 59.61 -25.91
C ASP A 144 -11.94 60.07 -27.37
N LEU A 145 -11.23 59.28 -28.20
CA LEU A 145 -11.06 59.56 -29.62
C LEU A 145 -12.29 59.19 -30.46
N CYS A 146 -13.15 58.29 -29.96
CA CYS A 146 -14.36 57.86 -30.67
C CYS A 146 -15.49 58.89 -30.56
N ASP A 147 -15.52 59.70 -29.50
CA ASP A 147 -16.57 60.71 -29.25
C ASP A 147 -16.31 62.08 -29.90
N MET A 148 -15.12 62.33 -30.47
CA MET A 148 -14.79 63.59 -31.16
C MET A 148 -15.01 63.53 -32.68
N ALA A 149 -15.56 62.44 -33.20
CA ALA A 149 -15.77 62.21 -34.63
C ALA A 149 -17.25 61.97 -35.00
N ILE A 150 -18.17 62.82 -34.53
CA ILE A 150 -19.53 63.01 -35.10
C ILE A 150 -19.91 64.48 -35.06
#